data_AF-A0A5A7R6U9-F1
#
_entry.id   AF-A0A5A7R6U9-F1
#
_cell.length_a   1.000
_cell.length_b   1.000
_cell.length_c   1.000
_cell.angle_alpha   90.00
_cell.angle_beta   90.00
_cell.angle_gamma   90.00
#
_symmetry.space_group_name_H-M   'P 1'
#
loop_
_entity.id
_entity.type
_entity.pdbx_description
1 polymer ?
#
loop_
_entity_poly.entity_id
_entity_poly.type
_entity_poly.pdbx_seq_one_letter_code
_entity_poly.pdbx_strand_id
1 'polypeptide(L)'
;MDYFPTVLHRLADWFLHFFLPSELKRPRPLFQNHPSKPPTPLHAPPYPDVSKCRPRLSHTLTCDVHRCLLRSPSFFPFFMLVAFEGGGLLRALLLLLTCPVTWLLGGDLGMRAMVFVTFCGLTPEDVDGVARAVLPKFYLENLNRHAYEAFVSAGRRVVVTSVPRVMVEGFLKEYLGADKVVGTELHRAGRFFTGFVSGSGLVVKHRAAREIFGDKKPDIGIGSPSPHDHLLMSLCKVRVIRALRRKNE
;
A
#
# COMPACT_ATOMS: atom_id res chain seq x y z
N MET A 1 -8.70 -24.41 10.39
CA MET A 1 -9.61 -24.10 9.24
C MET A 1 -8.77 -23.31 8.25
N ASP A 2 -7.88 -24.00 7.52
CA ASP A 2 -6.68 -23.39 6.90
C ASP A 2 -6.56 -23.71 5.40
N TYR A 3 -7.69 -23.65 4.67
CA TYR A 3 -7.73 -24.03 3.25
C TYR A 3 -7.88 -22.85 2.27
N PHE A 4 -8.22 -21.65 2.73
CA PHE A 4 -8.53 -20.53 1.84
C PHE A 4 -7.31 -19.73 1.31
N PRO A 5 -6.25 -19.42 2.10
CA PRO A 5 -5.15 -18.57 1.62
C PRO A 5 -4.18 -19.29 0.66
N THR A 6 -4.04 -20.61 0.79
CA THR A 6 -3.17 -21.44 -0.08
C THR A 6 -3.81 -21.72 -1.44
N VAL A 7 -5.12 -21.89 -1.50
CA VAL A 7 -5.85 -22.08 -2.76
C VAL A 7 -5.81 -20.81 -3.60
N LEU A 8 -5.97 -19.64 -2.99
CA LEU A 8 -5.91 -18.37 -3.71
C LEU A 8 -4.49 -18.07 -4.24
N HIS A 9 -3.45 -18.39 -3.47
CA HIS A 9 -2.06 -18.27 -3.94
C HIS A 9 -1.77 -19.23 -5.10
N ARG A 10 -2.23 -20.49 -5.00
CA ARG A 10 -2.06 -21.47 -6.09
C ARG A 10 -2.88 -21.12 -7.33
N LEU A 11 -4.08 -20.57 -7.16
CA LEU A 11 -4.89 -20.09 -8.27
C LEU A 11 -4.24 -18.87 -8.93
N ALA A 12 -3.68 -17.94 -8.16
CA ALA A 12 -2.92 -16.82 -8.70
C ALA A 12 -1.66 -17.29 -9.45
N ASP A 13 -0.88 -18.22 -8.87
CA ASP A 13 0.29 -18.80 -9.51
C ASP A 13 -0.07 -19.58 -10.78
N TRP A 14 -1.13 -20.40 -10.72
CA TRP A 14 -1.63 -21.15 -11.87
C TRP A 14 -2.15 -20.21 -12.97
N PHE A 15 -2.86 -19.14 -12.60
CA PHE A 15 -3.37 -18.14 -13.54
C PHE A 15 -2.24 -17.35 -14.19
N LEU A 16 -1.19 -16.98 -13.44
CA LEU A 16 0.04 -16.39 -13.96
C LEU A 16 0.76 -17.37 -14.90
N HIS A 17 0.74 -18.67 -14.61
CA HIS A 17 1.39 -19.68 -15.42
C HIS A 17 0.61 -20.04 -16.70
N PHE A 18 -0.71 -19.88 -16.68
CA PHE A 18 -1.61 -20.23 -17.78
C PHE A 18 -1.86 -19.06 -18.76
N PHE A 19 -1.87 -17.80 -18.27
CA PHE A 19 -2.23 -16.63 -19.09
C PHE A 19 -1.06 -15.69 -19.47
N LEU A 20 0.15 -15.79 -18.89
CA LEU A 20 1.30 -15.04 -19.39
C LEU A 20 1.99 -15.77 -20.57
N PRO A 21 2.09 -15.17 -21.76
CA PRO A 21 2.80 -15.77 -22.89
C PRO A 21 4.29 -15.98 -22.56
N SER A 22 4.85 -17.09 -23.05
CA SER A 22 6.23 -17.55 -22.86
C SER A 22 7.32 -16.59 -23.34
N GLU A 23 6.96 -15.52 -24.05
CA GLU A 23 7.89 -14.54 -24.61
C GLU A 23 8.49 -13.58 -23.56
N LEU A 24 7.93 -13.51 -22.35
CA LEU A 24 8.56 -12.86 -21.18
C LEU A 24 9.35 -13.86 -20.31
N LYS A 25 9.73 -15.03 -20.86
CA LYS A 25 10.55 -16.05 -20.17
C LYS A 25 11.97 -16.19 -20.72
N ARG A 26 12.40 -15.35 -21.68
CA ARG A 26 13.79 -15.35 -22.17
C ARG A 26 14.63 -14.26 -21.51
N PRO A 27 15.65 -14.61 -20.70
CA PRO A 27 16.70 -13.66 -20.37
C PRO A 27 17.50 -13.35 -21.65
N ARG A 28 17.65 -12.06 -21.99
CA ARG A 28 18.63 -11.64 -23.00
C ARG A 28 20.03 -11.85 -22.42
N PRO A 29 20.91 -12.66 -23.04
CA PRO A 29 22.29 -12.72 -22.63
C PRO A 29 23.01 -11.50 -23.22
N LEU A 30 23.45 -10.60 -22.37
CA LEU A 30 24.47 -9.61 -22.73
C LEU A 30 25.59 -9.74 -21.70
N PHE A 31 26.26 -10.89 -21.78
CA PHE A 31 27.56 -11.10 -21.15
C PHE A 31 28.61 -10.63 -22.16
N GLN A 32 29.03 -9.38 -22.04
CA GLN A 32 30.30 -8.94 -22.62
C GLN A 32 31.30 -8.88 -21.47
N ASN A 33 32.23 -9.84 -21.49
CA ASN A 33 33.29 -10.00 -20.50
C ASN A 33 34.16 -8.74 -20.47
N HIS A 34 34.14 -8.00 -19.36
CA HIS A 34 35.21 -7.07 -18.99
C HIS A 34 35.75 -7.44 -17.61
N PRO A 35 37.08 -7.36 -17.40
CA PRO A 35 37.74 -7.87 -16.20
C PRO A 35 37.32 -7.10 -14.95
N SER A 36 37.17 -7.86 -13.87
CA SER A 36 36.70 -7.47 -12.55
C SER A 36 37.60 -6.41 -11.90
N LYS A 37 37.03 -5.24 -11.60
CA LYS A 37 37.56 -4.34 -10.56
C LYS A 37 37.09 -4.83 -9.18
N PRO A 38 37.92 -4.73 -8.13
CA PRO A 38 37.53 -5.14 -6.78
C PRO A 38 36.32 -4.35 -6.28
N PRO A 39 35.46 -4.93 -5.43
CA PRO A 39 34.23 -4.29 -4.99
C PRO A 39 34.53 -3.04 -4.15
N THR A 40 34.20 -1.88 -4.71
CA THR A 40 34.10 -0.60 -3.99
C THR A 40 33.07 -0.76 -2.86
N PRO A 41 33.29 -0.20 -1.65
CA PRO A 41 32.32 -0.31 -0.56
C PRO A 41 30.97 0.26 -1.02
N LEU A 42 29.93 -0.58 -1.03
CA LEU A 42 28.55 -0.18 -1.29
C LEU A 42 28.18 0.92 -0.29
N HIS A 43 27.96 2.13 -0.81
CA HIS A 43 27.41 3.27 -0.09
C HIS A 43 26.24 2.82 0.81
N ALA A 44 26.29 3.23 2.07
CA ALA A 44 25.21 3.05 3.03
C ALA A 44 23.88 3.53 2.42
N PRO A 45 22.73 2.89 2.71
CA PRO A 45 21.45 3.37 2.25
C PRO A 45 21.28 4.84 2.65
N PRO A 46 20.77 5.72 1.76
CA PRO A 46 20.72 7.16 2.00
C PRO A 46 19.81 7.59 3.17
N TYR A 47 19.10 6.62 3.78
CA TYR A 47 18.20 6.85 4.90
C TYR A 47 18.36 5.74 5.97
N PRO A 48 18.25 6.08 7.26
CA PRO A 48 18.24 5.11 8.35
C PRO A 48 17.06 4.14 8.23
N ASP A 49 17.31 2.89 8.68
CA ASP A 49 16.28 1.85 8.72
C ASP A 49 15.25 2.11 9.83
N VAL A 50 14.01 1.69 9.58
CA VAL A 50 12.89 1.83 10.52
C VAL A 50 13.13 1.15 11.87
N SER A 51 13.93 0.09 11.95
CA SER A 51 14.31 -0.55 13.23
C SER A 51 15.10 0.38 14.15
N LYS A 52 15.78 1.39 13.60
CA LYS A 52 16.56 2.37 14.37
C LYS A 52 15.75 3.62 14.73
N CYS A 53 14.50 3.71 14.28
CA CYS A 53 13.65 4.85 14.55
C CYS A 53 13.06 4.74 15.97
N ARG A 54 13.37 5.73 16.82
CA ARG A 54 12.80 5.87 18.16
C ARG A 54 12.10 7.24 18.28
N PRO A 55 10.84 7.37 17.81
CA PRO A 55 10.08 8.60 17.96
C PRO A 55 9.86 8.95 19.44
N ARG A 56 9.72 10.25 19.73
CA ARG A 56 9.34 10.76 21.05
C ARG A 56 7.88 11.19 21.00
N LEU A 57 7.24 11.31 22.18
CA LEU A 57 5.87 11.79 22.28
C LEU A 57 5.67 13.22 21.73
N SER A 58 6.71 14.04 21.67
CA SER A 58 6.64 15.37 21.05
C SER A 58 6.68 15.33 19.51
N HIS A 59 7.01 14.19 18.91
CA HIS A 59 7.19 14.10 17.46
C HIS A 59 5.87 13.85 16.72
N THR A 60 5.73 14.54 15.59
CA THR A 60 4.71 14.26 14.59
C THR A 60 5.26 13.31 13.54
N LEU A 61 4.64 12.15 13.41
CA LEU A 61 5.02 11.11 12.46
C LEU A 61 4.01 11.05 11.32
N THR A 62 4.52 11.03 10.09
CA THR A 62 3.74 10.78 8.89
C THR A 62 4.20 9.51 8.18
N CYS A 63 3.27 8.69 7.73
CA CYS A 63 3.59 7.48 6.98
C CYS A 63 2.52 7.14 5.93
N ASP A 64 2.89 6.27 4.98
CA ASP A 64 1.95 5.59 4.11
C ASP A 64 1.53 4.23 4.71
N VAL A 65 0.33 3.77 4.38
CA VAL A 65 -0.09 2.40 4.66
C VAL A 65 0.58 1.44 3.68
N HIS A 66 0.58 1.79 2.39
CA HIS A 66 1.13 0.96 1.33
C HIS A 66 2.66 0.89 1.43
N ARG A 67 3.21 -0.33 1.46
CA ARG A 67 4.66 -0.61 1.49
C ARG A 67 5.45 -0.03 2.69
N CYS A 68 4.77 0.61 3.64
CA CYS A 68 5.39 1.16 4.85
C CYS A 68 4.83 0.46 6.11
N LEU A 69 3.57 0.75 6.51
CA LEU A 69 2.94 0.06 7.64
C LEU A 69 2.70 -1.41 7.34
N LEU A 70 2.23 -1.74 6.14
CA LEU A 70 2.02 -3.13 5.73
C LEU A 70 3.25 -3.68 4.99
N ARG A 71 3.57 -4.95 5.28
CA ARG A 71 4.68 -5.68 4.66
C ARG A 71 4.40 -6.04 3.21
N SER A 72 3.13 -6.24 2.86
CA SER A 72 2.69 -6.72 1.54
C SER A 72 3.14 -5.80 0.40
N PRO A 73 3.66 -6.35 -0.71
CA PRO A 73 4.08 -5.57 -1.88
C PRO A 73 2.89 -5.05 -2.70
N SER A 74 1.69 -5.63 -2.52
CA SER A 74 0.48 -5.27 -3.28
C SER A 74 -0.72 -5.12 -2.35
N PHE A 75 -1.62 -4.18 -2.69
CA PHE A 75 -2.91 -4.04 -2.01
C PHE A 75 -4.03 -4.82 -2.66
N PHE A 76 -3.78 -5.43 -3.82
CA PHE A 76 -4.74 -6.22 -4.56
C PHE A 76 -5.51 -7.26 -3.70
N PRO A 77 -4.87 -8.02 -2.78
CA PRO A 77 -5.61 -8.95 -1.92
C PRO A 77 -6.69 -8.28 -1.06
N PHE A 78 -6.46 -7.05 -0.60
CA PHE A 78 -7.44 -6.32 0.21
C PHE A 78 -8.60 -5.81 -0.64
N PHE A 79 -8.35 -5.39 -1.88
CA PHE A 79 -9.43 -5.06 -2.83
C PHE A 79 -10.27 -6.29 -3.16
N MET A 80 -9.62 -7.45 -3.33
CA MET A 80 -10.33 -8.71 -3.56
C MET A 80 -11.23 -9.11 -2.39
N LEU A 81 -10.77 -8.93 -1.15
CA LEU A 81 -11.60 -9.18 0.03
C LEU A 81 -12.85 -8.28 0.05
N VAL A 82 -12.69 -6.99 -0.25
CA VAL A 82 -13.83 -6.06 -0.35
C VAL A 82 -14.77 -6.46 -1.49
N ALA A 83 -14.22 -6.81 -2.65
CA ALA A 83 -15.00 -7.25 -3.80
C ALA A 83 -15.77 -8.55 -3.51
N PHE A 84 -15.16 -9.49 -2.78
CA PHE A 84 -15.76 -10.77 -2.43
C PHE A 84 -16.82 -10.66 -1.34
N GLU A 85 -16.48 -10.06 -0.19
CA GLU A 85 -17.37 -10.00 0.97
C GLU A 85 -18.45 -8.92 0.81
N GLY A 86 -18.11 -7.76 0.25
CA GLY A 86 -19.09 -6.70 0.02
C GLY A 86 -19.87 -6.88 -1.27
N GLY A 87 -19.26 -7.52 -2.28
CA GLY A 87 -19.77 -7.53 -3.66
C GLY A 87 -20.09 -8.88 -4.28
N GLY A 88 -19.77 -9.97 -3.59
CA GLY A 88 -19.97 -11.32 -4.06
C GLY A 88 -18.88 -11.85 -5.01
N LEU A 89 -18.98 -13.16 -5.27
CA LEU A 89 -17.96 -13.92 -6.00
C LEU A 89 -17.74 -13.43 -7.44
N LEU A 90 -18.79 -13.02 -8.16
CA LEU A 90 -18.67 -12.54 -9.54
C LEU A 90 -17.79 -11.29 -9.64
N ARG A 91 -17.93 -10.36 -8.69
CA ARG A 91 -17.11 -9.15 -8.64
C ARG A 91 -15.66 -9.47 -8.28
N ALA A 92 -15.45 -10.38 -7.33
CA ALA A 92 -14.11 -10.86 -6.99
C ALA A 92 -13.43 -11.55 -8.19
N LEU A 93 -14.17 -12.37 -8.94
CA LEU A 93 -13.66 -13.01 -10.15
C LEU A 93 -13.33 -11.99 -11.23
N LEU A 94 -14.18 -10.99 -11.45
CA LEU A 94 -13.89 -9.90 -12.39
C LEU A 94 -12.61 -9.17 -12.00
N LEU A 95 -12.43 -8.85 -10.71
CA LEU A 95 -11.21 -8.23 -10.21
C LEU A 95 -9.98 -9.13 -10.43
N LEU A 96 -10.12 -10.44 -10.19
CA LEU A 96 -9.07 -11.42 -10.46
C LEU A 96 -8.65 -11.44 -11.93
N LEU A 97 -9.61 -11.42 -12.85
CA LEU A 97 -9.36 -11.34 -14.29
C LEU A 97 -8.67 -10.02 -14.69
N THR A 98 -8.97 -8.92 -13.99
CA THR A 98 -8.28 -7.63 -14.21
C THR A 98 -6.88 -7.55 -13.59
N CYS A 99 -6.47 -8.49 -12.74
CA CYS A 99 -5.15 -8.47 -12.09
C CYS A 99 -3.97 -8.31 -13.09
N PRO A 100 -3.81 -9.15 -14.13
CA PRO A 100 -2.73 -8.99 -15.10
C PRO A 100 -2.81 -7.66 -15.86
N VAL A 101 -4.03 -7.18 -16.13
CA VAL A 101 -4.29 -5.90 -16.78
C VAL A 101 -3.81 -4.76 -15.88
N THR A 102 -4.13 -4.77 -14.59
CA THR A 102 -3.69 -3.72 -13.64
C THR A 102 -2.18 -3.65 -13.48
N TRP A 103 -1.47 -4.78 -13.63
CA TRP A 103 -0.01 -4.81 -13.67
C TRP A 103 0.52 -4.10 -14.92
N LEU A 104 -0.13 -4.29 -16.07
CA LEU A 104 0.26 -3.69 -17.34
C LEU A 104 -0.07 -2.19 -17.42
N LEU A 105 -1.20 -1.75 -16.86
CA LEU A 105 -1.67 -0.35 -16.91
C LEU A 105 -0.82 0.61 -16.05
N GLY A 106 0.05 0.08 -15.18
CA GLY A 106 0.90 0.87 -14.29
C GLY A 106 0.17 1.42 -13.06
N GLY A 107 0.91 2.12 -12.18
CA GLY A 107 0.50 2.43 -10.81
C GLY A 107 -0.88 3.08 -10.65
N ASP A 108 -1.04 4.31 -11.13
CA ASP A 108 -2.26 5.09 -10.90
C ASP A 108 -3.48 4.55 -11.66
N LEU A 109 -3.28 4.16 -12.92
CA LEU A 109 -4.36 3.65 -13.75
C LEU A 109 -4.82 2.24 -13.30
N GLY A 110 -3.88 1.39 -12.92
CA GLY A 110 -4.17 0.10 -12.29
C GLY A 110 -4.92 0.26 -10.97
N MET A 111 -4.54 1.23 -10.13
CA MET A 111 -5.28 1.53 -8.90
C MET A 111 -6.71 2.01 -9.19
N ARG A 112 -6.91 2.90 -10.17
CA ARG A 112 -8.25 3.34 -10.58
C ARG A 112 -9.10 2.18 -11.11
N ALA A 113 -8.52 1.27 -11.90
CA ALA A 113 -9.23 0.08 -12.38
C ALA A 113 -9.64 -0.85 -11.22
N MET A 114 -8.73 -1.13 -10.27
CA MET A 114 -9.06 -1.90 -9.06
C MET A 114 -10.17 -1.24 -8.25
N VAL A 115 -10.10 0.08 -8.07
CA VAL A 115 -11.14 0.86 -7.38
C VAL A 115 -12.48 0.72 -8.10
N PHE A 116 -12.50 0.87 -9.42
CA PHE A 116 -13.73 0.77 -10.19
C PHE A 116 -14.40 -0.59 -10.04
N VAL A 117 -13.66 -1.67 -10.31
CA VAL A 117 -14.20 -3.03 -10.23
C VAL A 117 -14.65 -3.38 -8.81
N THR A 118 -13.91 -2.94 -7.78
CA THR A 118 -14.21 -3.26 -6.39
C THR A 118 -15.42 -2.51 -5.85
N PHE A 119 -15.54 -1.21 -6.15
CA PHE A 119 -16.51 -0.34 -5.47
C PHE A 119 -17.74 0.00 -6.28
N CYS A 120 -17.74 -0.18 -7.61
CA CYS A 120 -18.89 0.19 -8.43
C CYS A 120 -20.16 -0.57 -8.00
N GLY A 121 -21.17 0.18 -7.56
CA GLY A 121 -22.46 -0.33 -7.12
C GLY A 121 -22.51 -0.83 -5.68
N LEU A 122 -21.44 -0.68 -4.89
CA LEU A 122 -21.47 -1.00 -3.46
C LEU A 122 -22.09 0.12 -2.64
N THR A 123 -22.76 -0.23 -1.55
CA THR A 123 -23.17 0.77 -0.55
C THR A 123 -22.00 1.10 0.38
N PRO A 124 -21.94 2.32 0.95
CA PRO A 124 -21.00 2.66 2.01
C PRO A 124 -21.03 1.68 3.19
N GLU A 125 -22.21 1.18 3.54
CA GLU A 125 -22.43 0.26 4.65
C GLU A 125 -21.79 -1.11 4.39
N ASP A 126 -21.93 -1.66 3.18
CA ASP A 126 -21.29 -2.94 2.79
C ASP A 126 -19.77 -2.83 2.90
N VAL A 127 -19.21 -1.72 2.41
CA VAL A 127 -17.77 -1.48 2.43
C VAL A 127 -17.26 -1.28 3.85
N ASP A 128 -17.95 -0.46 4.65
CA ASP A 128 -17.57 -0.19 6.04
C ASP A 128 -17.61 -1.47 6.88
N GLY A 129 -18.64 -2.30 6.68
CA GLY A 129 -18.76 -3.62 7.31
C GLY A 129 -17.54 -4.50 7.04
N VAL A 130 -17.12 -4.63 5.78
CA VAL A 130 -15.93 -5.41 5.42
C VAL A 130 -14.64 -4.76 5.94
N ALA A 131 -14.54 -3.44 5.87
CA ALA A 131 -13.36 -2.69 6.32
C ALA A 131 -13.12 -2.80 7.82
N ARG A 132 -14.17 -3.02 8.62
CA ARG A 132 -14.09 -3.19 10.07
C ARG A 132 -14.13 -4.64 10.54
N ALA A 133 -14.84 -5.53 9.85
CA ALA A 133 -14.96 -6.92 10.28
C ALA A 133 -13.87 -7.84 9.70
N VAL A 134 -13.48 -7.60 8.44
CA VAL A 134 -12.64 -8.55 7.69
C VAL A 134 -11.23 -8.02 7.56
N LEU A 135 -11.06 -6.82 7.02
CA LEU A 135 -9.74 -6.26 6.70
C LEU A 135 -8.79 -6.15 7.91
N PRO A 136 -9.22 -5.81 9.13
CA PRO A 136 -8.29 -5.62 10.25
C PRO A 136 -7.47 -6.87 10.56
N LYS A 137 -8.08 -8.06 10.46
CA LYS A 137 -7.35 -9.33 10.64
C LYS A 137 -6.19 -9.45 9.65
N PHE A 138 -6.46 -9.25 8.36
CA PHE A 138 -5.44 -9.35 7.33
C PHE A 138 -4.38 -8.23 7.42
N TYR A 139 -4.77 -7.04 7.86
CA TYR A 139 -3.82 -5.95 8.10
C TYR A 139 -2.88 -6.25 9.27
N LEU A 140 -3.39 -6.80 10.37
CA LEU A 140 -2.57 -7.20 11.53
C LEU A 140 -1.57 -8.30 11.18
N GLU A 141 -1.99 -9.31 10.42
CA GLU A 141 -1.11 -10.38 9.93
C GLU A 141 0.03 -9.82 9.06
N ASN A 142 -0.26 -8.77 8.28
CA ASN A 142 0.69 -8.13 7.39
C ASN A 142 1.42 -6.92 8.00
N LEU A 143 1.23 -6.62 9.28
CA LEU A 143 1.76 -5.41 9.89
C LEU A 143 3.28 -5.49 10.06
N ASN A 144 3.98 -4.42 9.66
CA ASN A 144 5.41 -4.30 9.89
C ASN A 144 5.66 -3.87 11.33
N ARG A 145 6.09 -4.83 12.16
CA ARG A 145 6.42 -4.62 13.57
C ARG A 145 7.27 -3.37 13.85
N HIS A 146 8.35 -3.14 13.11
CA HIS A 146 9.21 -1.96 13.35
C HIS A 146 8.52 -0.65 12.97
N ALA A 147 7.76 -0.63 11.88
CA ALA A 147 6.99 0.55 11.49
C ALA A 147 5.87 0.84 12.50
N TYR A 148 5.23 -0.21 13.02
CA TYR A 148 4.21 -0.13 14.06
C TYR A 148 4.78 0.40 15.38
N GLU A 149 5.89 -0.17 15.88
CA GLU A 149 6.55 0.28 17.12
C GLU A 149 6.93 1.77 17.03
N ALA A 150 7.48 2.21 15.89
CA ALA A 150 7.76 3.62 15.66
C ALA A 150 6.46 4.46 15.62
N PHE A 151 5.43 3.98 14.91
CA PHE A 151 4.15 4.67 14.78
C PHE A 151 3.48 4.95 16.13
N VAL A 152 3.37 3.95 17.00
CA VAL A 152 2.72 4.09 18.31
C VAL A 152 3.55 4.89 19.33
N SER A 153 4.86 5.02 19.12
CA SER A 153 5.75 5.80 19.99
C SER A 153 5.67 7.32 19.74
N ALA A 154 5.09 7.74 18.61
CA ALA A 154 4.90 9.15 18.27
C ALA A 154 3.63 9.70 18.93
N GLY A 155 3.66 10.94 19.42
CA GLY A 155 2.49 11.54 20.05
C GLY A 155 1.44 12.05 19.07
N ARG A 156 1.83 12.40 17.83
CA ARG A 156 0.90 12.71 16.75
C ARG A 156 1.20 11.86 15.51
N ARG A 157 0.18 11.18 15.01
CA ARG A 157 0.24 10.12 14.01
C ARG A 157 -0.68 10.45 12.85
N VAL A 158 -0.09 10.79 11.71
CA VAL A 158 -0.81 11.14 10.49
C VAL A 158 -0.50 10.10 9.41
N VAL A 159 -1.53 9.57 8.77
CA VAL A 159 -1.38 8.62 7.68
C VAL A 159 -1.80 9.29 6.37
N VAL A 160 -0.95 9.20 5.35
CA VAL A 160 -1.22 9.74 4.01
C VAL A 160 -1.03 8.63 2.99
N THR A 161 -2.10 8.19 2.35
CA THR A 161 -2.10 7.03 1.45
C THR A 161 -2.89 7.27 0.17
N SER A 162 -2.49 6.63 -0.91
CA SER A 162 -3.25 6.62 -2.17
C SER A 162 -4.36 5.57 -2.20
N VAL A 163 -4.40 4.67 -1.21
CA VAL A 163 -5.45 3.65 -1.05
C VAL A 163 -6.78 4.32 -0.72
N PRO A 164 -7.94 3.77 -1.16
CA PRO A 164 -9.24 4.26 -0.75
C PRO A 164 -9.37 4.38 0.77
N ARG A 165 -9.74 5.56 1.25
CA ARG A 165 -9.80 5.88 2.68
C ARG A 165 -10.74 4.93 3.42
N VAL A 166 -11.89 4.64 2.82
CA VAL A 166 -12.94 3.77 3.35
C VAL A 166 -12.45 2.35 3.68
N MET A 167 -11.37 1.89 3.05
CA MET A 167 -10.79 0.56 3.32
C MET A 167 -9.89 0.54 4.57
N VAL A 168 -9.25 1.65 4.89
CA VAL A 168 -8.13 1.67 5.85
C VAL A 168 -8.41 2.50 7.08
N GLU A 169 -9.31 3.48 7.01
CA GLU A 169 -9.50 4.46 8.08
C GLU A 169 -9.94 3.83 9.40
N GLY A 170 -10.91 2.91 9.37
CA GLY A 170 -11.38 2.21 10.56
C GLY A 170 -10.24 1.49 11.27
N PHE A 171 -9.49 0.65 10.53
CA PHE A 171 -8.31 -0.03 11.06
C PHE A 171 -7.27 0.94 11.64
N LEU A 172 -6.90 1.97 10.89
CA LEU A 172 -5.85 2.91 11.31
C LEU A 172 -6.23 3.68 12.58
N LYS A 173 -7.48 4.13 12.69
CA LYS A 173 -7.95 4.89 13.85
C LYS A 173 -8.21 4.00 15.06
N GLU A 174 -8.94 2.91 14.85
CA GLU A 174 -9.45 2.07 15.94
C GLU A 174 -8.39 1.10 16.47
N TYR A 175 -7.52 0.56 15.61
CA TYR A 175 -6.49 -0.42 16.01
C TYR A 175 -5.10 0.21 16.21
N LEU A 176 -4.73 1.20 15.40
CA LEU A 176 -3.39 1.82 15.49
C LEU A 176 -3.37 3.19 16.18
N GLY A 177 -4.54 3.76 16.49
CA GLY A 177 -4.66 5.06 17.14
C GLY A 177 -4.23 6.23 16.26
N ALA A 178 -4.37 6.14 14.94
CA ALA A 178 -4.03 7.24 14.04
C ALA A 178 -4.91 8.48 14.33
N ASP A 179 -4.28 9.65 14.50
CA ASP A 179 -5.00 10.89 14.79
C ASP A 179 -5.68 11.46 13.53
N LYS A 180 -5.03 11.29 12.38
CA LYS A 180 -5.57 11.73 11.09
C LYS A 180 -5.20 10.74 9.98
N VAL A 181 -6.18 10.41 9.14
CA VAL A 181 -6.00 9.57 7.96
C VAL A 181 -6.43 10.37 6.74
N VAL A 182 -5.55 10.47 5.75
CA VAL A 182 -5.83 11.05 4.45
C VAL A 182 -5.63 9.96 3.41
N GLY A 183 -6.75 9.51 2.85
CA GLY A 183 -6.80 8.48 1.81
C GLY A 183 -7.56 8.96 0.59
N THR A 184 -7.55 8.17 -0.47
CA THR A 184 -8.33 8.48 -1.69
C THR A 184 -9.81 8.41 -1.39
N GLU A 185 -10.52 9.50 -1.67
CA GLU A 185 -11.97 9.57 -1.53
C GLU A 185 -12.66 8.98 -2.77
N LEU A 186 -13.75 8.25 -2.55
CA LEU A 186 -14.54 7.65 -3.63
C LEU A 186 -15.77 8.50 -3.93
N HIS A 187 -16.10 8.61 -5.20
CA HIS A 187 -17.29 9.31 -5.66
C HIS A 187 -18.54 8.47 -5.36
N ARG A 188 -19.61 9.16 -4.94
CA ARG A 188 -20.90 8.57 -4.57
C ARG A 188 -22.01 9.15 -5.43
N ALA A 189 -22.95 8.32 -5.84
CA ALA A 189 -24.18 8.70 -6.51
C ALA A 189 -25.35 8.10 -5.75
N GLY A 190 -26.13 8.95 -5.08
CA GLY A 190 -27.15 8.50 -4.13
C GLY A 190 -26.53 7.68 -3.00
N ARG A 191 -27.02 6.46 -2.80
CA ARG A 191 -26.57 5.52 -1.75
C ARG A 191 -25.43 4.59 -2.17
N PHE A 192 -24.89 4.75 -3.38
CA PHE A 192 -23.91 3.82 -3.93
C PHE A 192 -22.61 4.52 -4.31
N PHE A 193 -21.50 3.79 -4.22
CA PHE A 193 -20.24 4.19 -4.84
C PHE A 193 -20.33 3.98 -6.35
N THR A 194 -19.83 4.95 -7.12
CA THR A 194 -19.79 4.85 -8.59
C THR A 194 -18.59 4.07 -9.10
N GLY A 195 -17.67 3.66 -8.21
CA GLY A 195 -16.38 3.07 -8.58
C GLY A 195 -15.34 4.10 -9.06
N PHE A 196 -15.66 5.40 -9.07
CA PHE A 196 -14.71 6.44 -9.44
C PHE A 196 -14.10 7.12 -8.22
N VAL A 197 -12.91 7.67 -8.40
CA VAL A 197 -12.26 8.54 -7.40
C VAL A 197 -12.93 9.93 -7.42
N SER A 198 -13.11 10.54 -6.25
CA SER A 198 -13.76 11.84 -6.12
C SER A 198 -12.78 13.00 -6.36
N GLY A 199 -13.32 14.14 -6.82
CA GLY A 199 -12.65 15.45 -6.87
C GLY A 199 -11.24 15.43 -7.46
N SER A 200 -10.23 15.42 -6.58
CA SER A 200 -8.80 15.55 -6.90
C SER A 200 -8.12 14.29 -7.44
N GLY A 201 -8.84 13.17 -7.53
CA GLY A 201 -8.27 11.89 -7.95
C GLY A 201 -7.53 11.16 -6.83
N LEU A 202 -6.59 10.29 -7.19
CA LEU A 202 -5.75 9.58 -6.21
C LEU A 202 -4.95 10.58 -5.36
N VAL A 203 -4.81 10.30 -4.06
CA VAL A 203 -4.06 11.18 -3.16
C VAL A 203 -2.61 11.34 -3.61
N VAL A 204 -2.26 12.57 -3.94
CA VAL A 204 -0.88 12.99 -4.18
C VAL A 204 -0.24 13.31 -2.84
N LYS A 205 0.54 12.36 -2.31
CA LYS A 205 1.05 12.38 -0.92
C LYS A 205 1.72 13.69 -0.50
N HIS A 206 2.58 14.26 -1.34
CA HIS A 206 3.29 15.49 -1.02
C HIS A 206 2.36 16.72 -0.92
N ARG A 207 1.32 16.77 -1.76
CA ARG A 207 0.32 17.84 -1.74
C ARG A 207 -0.54 17.74 -0.49
N ALA A 208 -1.04 16.54 -0.20
CA ALA A 208 -1.81 16.26 1.01
C ALA A 208 -1.01 16.58 2.28
N ALA A 209 0.27 16.22 2.34
CA ALA A 209 1.12 16.57 3.46
C ALA A 209 1.28 18.09 3.62
N ARG A 210 1.49 18.84 2.54
CA ARG A 210 1.55 20.32 2.60
C ARG A 210 0.24 20.93 3.10
N GLU A 211 -0.91 20.40 2.67
CA GLU A 211 -2.21 20.88 3.14
C GLU A 211 -2.44 20.59 4.64
N ILE A 212 -1.93 19.47 5.16
CA ILE A 212 -2.09 19.10 6.57
C ILE A 212 -1.13 19.86 7.48
N PHE A 213 0.12 20.01 7.06
CA PHE A 213 1.19 20.53 7.93
C PHE A 213 1.52 22.00 7.66
N GLY A 214 1.10 22.56 6.53
CA GLY A 214 1.41 23.94 6.13
C GLY A 214 2.93 24.16 6.06
N ASP A 215 3.41 25.19 6.74
CA ASP A 215 4.84 25.50 6.87
C ASP A 215 5.56 24.63 7.92
N LYS A 216 4.80 23.97 8.80
CA LYS A 216 5.38 23.07 9.81
C LYS A 216 5.77 21.78 9.12
N LYS A 217 7.01 21.31 9.33
CA LYS A 217 7.46 20.02 8.79
C LYS A 217 7.20 18.90 9.80
N PRO A 218 6.60 17.76 9.40
CA PRO A 218 6.55 16.59 10.27
C PRO A 218 7.97 16.16 10.65
N ASP A 219 8.12 15.69 11.89
CA ASP A 219 9.43 15.35 12.43
C ASP A 219 9.98 14.08 11.79
N ILE A 220 9.11 13.10 11.51
CA ILE A 220 9.51 11.79 11.01
C ILE A 220 8.60 11.37 9.86
N GLY A 221 9.20 11.05 8.72
CA GLY A 221 8.55 10.41 7.58
C GLY A 221 9.00 8.98 7.43
N ILE A 222 8.07 8.02 7.51
CA ILE A 222 8.34 6.61 7.19
C ILE A 222 7.77 6.32 5.81
N GLY A 223 8.61 5.82 4.90
CA GLY A 223 8.21 5.50 3.53
C GLY A 223 8.96 4.29 2.97
N SER A 224 8.58 3.91 1.76
CA SER A 224 9.33 2.92 0.96
C SER A 224 10.28 3.64 0.00
N PRO A 225 11.27 2.97 -0.61
CA PRO A 225 12.15 3.55 -1.63
C PRO A 225 11.41 3.82 -2.98
N SER A 226 10.09 4.02 -2.95
CA SER A 226 9.30 4.31 -4.14
C SER A 226 9.37 5.80 -4.51
N PRO A 227 9.31 6.15 -5.82
CA PRO A 227 9.30 7.55 -6.27
C PRO A 227 8.14 8.37 -5.66
N HIS A 228 7.00 7.74 -5.40
CA HIS A 228 5.84 8.39 -4.78
C HIS A 228 6.08 8.74 -3.29
N ASP A 229 6.90 7.97 -2.59
CA ASP A 229 7.25 8.22 -1.19
C ASP A 229 8.40 9.22 -1.05
N HIS A 230 9.30 9.31 -2.03
CA HIS A 230 10.41 10.26 -2.00
C HIS A 230 9.95 11.72 -1.83
N LEU A 231 8.84 12.10 -2.47
CA LEU A 231 8.26 13.45 -2.37
C LEU A 231 7.53 13.71 -1.04
N LEU A 232 6.94 12.68 -0.43
CA LEU A 232 6.37 12.79 0.90
C LEU A 232 7.48 12.91 1.96
N MET A 233 8.50 12.06 1.82
CA MET A 233 9.64 12.01 2.72
C MET A 233 10.48 13.29 2.68
N SER A 234 10.59 13.95 1.52
CA SER A 234 11.33 15.22 1.40
C SER A 234 10.74 16.37 2.22
N LEU A 235 9.46 16.27 2.61
CA LEU A 235 8.79 17.24 3.48
C LEU A 235 9.07 17.01 4.97
N CYS A 236 9.68 15.89 5.34
CA CYS A 236 9.93 15.48 6.72
C CYS A 236 11.34 15.90 7.20
N LYS A 237 11.50 16.19 8.49
CA LYS A 237 12.81 16.51 9.08
C LYS A 237 13.74 15.30 9.09
N VAL A 238 13.23 14.13 9.50
CA VAL A 238 13.93 12.85 9.48
C VAL A 238 13.21 11.88 8.55
N ARG A 239 14.00 11.17 7.74
CA ARG A 239 13.53 10.25 6.71
C ARG A 239 13.97 8.84 7.05
N VAL A 240 13.01 7.93 7.13
CA VAL A 240 13.25 6.54 7.53
C VAL A 240 12.68 5.63 6.46
N ILE A 241 13.51 4.74 5.94
CA ILE A 241 13.07 3.74 4.96
C ILE A 241 12.93 2.38 5.60
N ARG A 242 12.06 1.56 5.04
CA ARG A 242 12.07 0.12 5.28
C ARG A 242 13.30 -0.50 4.60
N ALA A 243 14.16 -1.19 5.34
CA ALA A 243 15.16 -2.06 4.75
C ALA A 243 14.48 -3.14 3.90
N LEU A 244 14.93 -3.27 2.66
CA LEU A 244 14.66 -4.46 1.87
C LEU A 244 15.39 -5.61 2.56
N ARG A 245 14.64 -6.53 3.16
CA ARG A 245 15.22 -7.78 3.69
C ARG A 245 15.96 -8.44 2.52
N ARG A 246 17.30 -8.57 2.61
CA ARG A 246 18.02 -9.47 1.72
C ARG A 246 17.46 -10.86 1.99
N LYS A 247 16.94 -11.54 0.96
CA LYS A 247 16.68 -12.98 1.02
C LYS A 247 18.05 -13.65 1.14
N ASN A 248 18.47 -13.91 2.37
CA ASN A 248 19.48 -14.91 2.67
C ASN A 248 18.75 -16.00 3.44
N GLU A 249 18.10 -16.89 2.70
CA GLU A 249 17.83 -18.28 3.04
C GLU A 249 18.12 -19.09 1.77
#